data_AF-A0A958HVU6-F1
#
_entry.id   AF-A0A958HVU6-F1
#
_cell.length_a   1.000
_cell.length_b   1.000
_cell.length_c   1.000
_cell.angle_alpha   90.00
_cell.angle_beta   90.00
_cell.angle_gamma   90.00
#
_symmetry.space_group_name_H-M   'P 1'
#
loop_
_entity.id
_entity.type
_entity.pdbx_description
1 polymer ?
#
loop_
_entity_poly.entity_id
_entity_poly.type
_entity_poly.pdbx_seq_one_letter_code
_entity_poly.pdbx_strand_id
1 'polypeptide(L)'
;PLPETYRSDSFDPDLLEQLQRHLRAYDRFYDPALCEMSGLPGQSILYKLLRLKWYQRDWNRQRQALLKPGSEALQVSREIFARMKADAEEDGKRFYLAILPVGYELKQNDYFPSVQKFYNRIAAEFTAAGIDCFNLLEELSQVPPSEIDNGYDGSHYGPRANRRIAGLIAAHLADSGLQMPSKDSSRGTVAGVKAP
;
A
#
# COMPACT_ATOMS: atom_id res chain seq x y z
N PRO A 1 -30.84 1.80 -1.66
CA PRO A 1 -31.31 2.21 -0.31
C PRO A 1 -30.26 1.83 0.74
N LEU A 2 -29.54 2.81 1.28
CA LEU A 2 -28.62 2.60 2.39
C LEU A 2 -29.43 2.35 3.68
N PRO A 3 -28.95 1.49 4.60
CA PRO A 3 -29.68 1.16 5.82
C PRO A 3 -29.84 2.36 6.75
N GLU A 4 -31.04 2.47 7.34
CA GLU A 4 -31.58 3.53 8.21
C GLU A 4 -30.92 3.67 9.61
N THR A 5 -29.69 3.21 9.82
CA THR A 5 -29.09 3.09 11.16
C THR A 5 -27.99 4.10 11.49
N TYR A 6 -28.02 5.30 10.89
CA TYR A 6 -27.28 6.45 11.41
C TYR A 6 -28.25 7.59 11.73
N ARG A 7 -29.03 7.42 12.81
CA ARG A 7 -29.69 8.57 13.46
C ARG A 7 -28.61 9.38 14.17
N SER A 8 -28.39 10.59 13.68
CA SER A 8 -27.35 11.54 14.07
C SER A 8 -27.63 12.27 15.39
N ASP A 9 -28.26 11.63 16.38
CA ASP A 9 -28.78 12.33 17.56
C ASP A 9 -27.89 12.23 18.81
N SER A 10 -26.64 11.75 18.66
CA SER A 10 -25.70 11.67 19.80
C SER A 10 -24.24 11.84 19.37
N PHE A 11 -23.94 12.81 18.51
CA PHE A 11 -22.56 13.23 18.30
C PHE A 11 -22.26 14.41 19.22
N ASP A 12 -21.37 14.20 20.19
CA ASP A 12 -20.91 15.26 21.09
C ASP A 12 -20.18 16.34 20.27
N PRO A 13 -20.71 17.56 20.16
CA PRO A 13 -20.11 18.62 19.35
C PRO A 13 -18.73 19.02 19.85
N ASP A 14 -18.47 18.91 21.16
CA ASP A 14 -17.17 19.24 21.74
C ASP A 14 -16.12 18.18 21.35
N LEU A 15 -16.54 16.92 21.25
CA LEU A 15 -15.69 15.83 20.77
C LEU A 15 -15.37 15.98 19.27
N LEU A 16 -16.35 16.39 18.47
CA LEU A 16 -16.15 16.67 17.05
C LEU A 16 -15.12 17.79 16.84
N GLU A 17 -15.25 18.87 17.61
CA GLU A 17 -14.35 20.02 17.49
C GLU A 17 -12.92 19.69 17.96
N GLN A 18 -12.80 18.91 19.04
CA GLN A 18 -11.49 18.41 19.50
C GLN A 18 -10.84 17.50 18.45
N LEU A 19 -11.61 16.59 17.84
CA LEU A 19 -11.11 15.72 16.78
C LEU A 19 -10.67 16.52 15.55
N GLN A 20 -11.49 17.47 15.09
CA GLN A 20 -11.15 18.35 13.97
C GLN A 20 -9.87 19.15 14.24
N ARG A 21 -9.73 19.75 15.44
CA ARG A 21 -8.50 20.44 15.84
C ARG A 21 -7.29 19.52 15.84
N HIS A 22 -7.45 18.30 16.33
CA HIS A 22 -6.37 17.31 16.34
C HIS A 22 -5.95 16.90 14.92
N LEU A 23 -6.91 16.60 14.04
CA LEU A 23 -6.63 16.22 12.65
C LEU A 23 -5.95 17.36 11.88
N ARG A 24 -6.41 18.61 12.04
CA ARG A 24 -5.76 19.79 11.44
C ARG A 24 -4.30 19.97 11.88
N ALA A 25 -4.00 19.65 13.14
CA ALA A 25 -2.67 19.86 13.71
C ALA A 25 -1.69 18.74 13.34
N TYR A 26 -2.17 17.49 13.25
CA TYR A 26 -1.29 16.32 13.21
C TYR A 26 -1.48 15.43 11.98
N ASP A 27 -2.65 15.43 11.35
CA ASP A 27 -2.89 14.61 10.17
C ASP A 27 -2.57 15.39 8.90
N ARG A 28 -1.40 15.11 8.33
CA ARG A 28 -0.94 15.70 7.06
C ARG A 28 -1.85 15.39 5.86
N PHE A 29 -2.74 14.40 5.99
CA PHE A 29 -3.67 13.99 4.94
C PHE A 29 -5.07 14.56 5.15
N TYR A 30 -5.29 15.24 6.27
CA TYR A 30 -6.53 15.94 6.54
C TYR A 30 -6.59 17.25 5.76
N ASP A 31 -7.55 17.37 4.85
CA ASP A 31 -7.89 18.64 4.20
C ASP A 31 -9.22 19.17 4.77
N PRO A 32 -9.19 20.23 5.60
CA PRO A 32 -10.40 20.85 6.14
C PRO A 32 -11.41 21.26 5.05
N ALA A 33 -10.91 21.64 3.87
CA ALA A 33 -11.74 22.03 2.74
C ALA A 33 -12.37 20.85 2.00
N LEU A 34 -12.06 19.60 2.37
CA LEU A 34 -12.78 18.42 1.88
C LEU A 34 -13.62 17.77 2.98
N CYS A 35 -13.16 17.81 4.23
CA CYS A 35 -13.75 17.09 5.35
C CYS A 35 -14.76 17.90 6.18
N GLU A 36 -14.66 19.23 6.23
CA GLU A 36 -15.45 20.07 7.15
C GLU A 36 -16.34 21.11 6.44
N MET A 37 -16.38 21.07 5.10
CA MET A 37 -17.04 22.12 4.33
C MET A 37 -18.53 22.23 4.61
N SER A 38 -18.93 23.44 5.00
CA SER A 38 -20.31 23.88 5.14
C SER A 38 -20.57 25.15 4.30
N GLY A 39 -21.84 25.47 4.04
CA GLY A 39 -22.23 26.65 3.25
C GLY A 39 -22.01 26.54 1.72
N LEU A 40 -21.95 27.68 1.04
CA LEU A 40 -21.87 27.77 -0.43
C LEU A 40 -20.68 27.03 -1.08
N PRO A 41 -19.45 27.04 -0.52
CA PRO A 41 -18.34 26.22 -1.04
C PRO A 41 -18.61 24.71 -0.89
N GLY A 42 -19.29 24.33 0.19
CA GLY A 42 -19.78 22.97 0.44
C GLY A 42 -20.86 22.50 -0.54
N GLN A 43 -21.56 23.44 -1.19
CA GLN A 43 -22.58 23.15 -2.20
C GLN A 43 -22.03 23.23 -3.64
N SER A 44 -20.88 23.88 -3.84
CA SER A 44 -20.26 24.02 -5.16
C SER A 44 -19.50 22.76 -5.58
N ILE A 45 -20.04 22.06 -6.57
CA ILE A 45 -19.39 20.88 -7.19
C ILE A 45 -18.05 21.27 -7.81
N LEU A 46 -17.97 22.44 -8.47
CA LEU A 46 -16.74 22.90 -9.11
C LEU A 46 -15.62 23.14 -8.08
N TYR A 47 -15.94 23.75 -6.93
CA TYR A 47 -14.97 23.97 -5.86
C TYR A 47 -14.44 22.64 -5.30
N LYS A 48 -15.33 21.68 -5.03
CA LYS A 48 -14.95 20.32 -4.61
C LYS A 48 -14.03 19.63 -5.61
N LEU A 49 -14.32 19.73 -6.91
CA LEU A 49 -13.49 19.14 -7.95
C LEU A 49 -12.11 19.79 -8.03
N LEU A 50 -12.02 21.12 -7.89
CA LEU A 50 -10.75 21.84 -7.87
C LEU A 50 -9.91 21.47 -6.64
N ARG A 51 -10.52 21.42 -5.45
CA ARG A 51 -9.83 20.98 -4.22
C ARG A 51 -9.38 19.53 -4.31
N LEU A 52 -10.21 18.64 -4.83
CA LEU A 52 -9.83 17.24 -5.05
C LEU A 52 -8.62 17.12 -5.99
N LYS A 53 -8.60 17.86 -7.11
CA LYS A 53 -7.43 17.90 -8.00
C LYS A 53 -6.19 18.46 -7.31
N TRP A 54 -6.34 19.48 -6.48
CA TRP A 54 -5.23 20.07 -5.75
C TRP A 54 -4.67 19.11 -4.69
N TYR A 55 -5.55 18.45 -3.93
CA TYR A 55 -5.21 17.39 -2.99
C TYR A 55 -4.49 16.23 -3.68
N GLN A 56 -4.99 15.75 -4.82
CA GLN A 56 -4.33 14.72 -5.63
C GLN A 56 -2.92 15.14 -6.07
N ARG A 57 -2.75 16.42 -6.47
CA ARG A 57 -1.44 16.95 -6.85
C ARG A 57 -0.48 17.00 -5.66
N ASP A 58 -0.93 17.47 -4.49
CA ASP A 58 -0.07 17.54 -3.30
C ASP A 58 0.25 16.15 -2.76
N TRP A 59 -0.72 15.23 -2.75
CA TRP A 59 -0.51 13.82 -2.45
C TRP A 59 0.56 13.20 -3.37
N ASN A 60 0.46 13.42 -4.68
CA ASN A 60 1.46 12.94 -5.63
C ASN A 60 2.84 13.56 -5.36
N ARG A 61 2.90 14.84 -4.96
CA ARG A 61 4.15 15.51 -4.59
C ARG A 61 4.76 14.91 -3.32
N GLN A 62 3.95 14.67 -2.29
CA GLN A 62 4.39 14.03 -1.05
C GLN A 62 4.87 12.59 -1.31
N ARG A 63 4.16 11.84 -2.15
CA ARG A 63 4.56 10.48 -2.57
C ARG A 63 5.90 10.48 -3.30
N GLN A 64 6.16 11.47 -4.14
CA GLN A 64 7.46 11.66 -4.77
C GLN A 64 8.55 12.07 -3.77
N ALA A 65 8.20 12.85 -2.74
CA ALA A 65 9.14 13.28 -1.70
C ALA A 65 9.58 12.13 -0.78
N LEU A 66 8.69 11.19 -0.45
CA LEU A 66 8.99 9.98 0.32
C LEU A 66 10.02 9.06 -0.36
N LEU A 67 10.23 9.22 -1.67
CA LEU A 67 11.12 8.40 -2.48
C LEU A 67 12.20 9.24 -3.17
N LYS A 68 12.42 10.45 -2.65
CA LYS A 68 13.61 11.21 -3.00
C LYS A 68 14.83 10.37 -2.60
N PRO A 69 15.81 10.15 -3.49
CA PRO A 69 17.05 9.48 -3.12
C PRO A 69 17.67 10.17 -1.91
N GLY A 70 18.02 9.39 -0.90
CA GLY A 70 18.52 9.92 0.37
C GLY A 70 17.47 10.58 1.27
N SER A 71 16.17 10.36 1.02
CA SER A 71 15.15 10.66 2.02
C SER A 71 15.31 9.75 3.24
N GLU A 72 15.03 10.30 4.42
CA GLU A 72 15.02 9.55 5.68
C GLU A 72 14.13 8.31 5.59
N ALA A 73 12.94 8.43 5.01
CA ALA A 73 12.01 7.31 4.83
C ALA A 73 12.64 6.15 4.03
N LEU A 74 13.34 6.46 2.94
CA LEU A 74 14.02 5.43 2.14
C LEU A 74 15.23 4.84 2.87
N GLN A 75 16.00 5.67 3.59
CA GLN A 75 17.14 5.21 4.39
C GLN A 75 16.68 4.26 5.50
N VAL A 76 15.69 4.67 6.30
CA VAL A 76 15.12 3.86 7.37
C VAL A 76 14.52 2.56 6.82
N SER A 77 13.79 2.62 5.69
CA SER A 77 13.23 1.40 5.06
C SER A 77 14.34 0.43 4.63
N ARG A 78 15.45 0.94 4.08
CA ARG A 78 16.60 0.12 3.71
C ARG A 78 17.24 -0.56 4.91
N GLU A 79 17.40 0.17 6.02
CA GLU A 79 17.95 -0.39 7.26
C GLU A 79 17.05 -1.48 7.84
N ILE A 80 15.73 -1.26 7.85
CA ILE A 80 14.75 -2.25 8.30
C ILE A 80 14.88 -3.53 7.45
N PHE A 81 14.85 -3.41 6.12
CA PHE A 81 14.92 -4.58 5.25
C PHE A 81 16.29 -5.26 5.28
N ALA A 82 17.38 -4.51 5.43
CA ALA A 82 18.71 -5.08 5.62
C ALA A 82 18.78 -5.90 6.92
N ARG A 83 18.17 -5.40 8.01
CA ARG A 83 18.09 -6.15 9.26
C ARG A 83 17.23 -7.42 9.12
N MET A 84 16.05 -7.31 8.50
CA MET A 84 15.19 -8.46 8.25
C MET A 84 15.88 -9.52 7.37
N LYS A 85 16.65 -9.08 6.38
CA LYS A 85 17.47 -9.97 5.55
C LYS A 85 18.51 -10.69 6.40
N ALA A 86 19.27 -9.97 7.22
CA ALA A 86 20.28 -10.56 8.08
C ALA A 86 19.67 -11.57 9.08
N ASP A 87 18.53 -11.24 9.69
CA ASP A 87 17.80 -12.15 10.59
C ASP A 87 17.34 -13.42 9.85
N ALA A 88 16.86 -13.30 8.61
CA ALA A 88 16.47 -14.45 7.80
C ALA A 88 17.69 -15.31 7.42
N GLU A 89 18.82 -14.70 7.06
CA GLU A 89 20.05 -15.40 6.70
C GLU A 89 20.69 -16.12 7.89
N GLU A 90 20.61 -15.55 9.10
CA GLU A 90 21.04 -16.19 10.35
C GLU A 90 20.26 -17.49 10.62
N ASP A 91 18.98 -17.50 10.27
CA ASP A 91 18.11 -18.68 10.30
C ASP A 91 18.31 -19.65 9.12
N GLY A 92 19.28 -19.39 8.22
CA GLY A 92 19.50 -20.18 7.01
C GLY A 92 18.41 -20.02 5.93
N LYS A 93 17.59 -18.96 6.02
CA LYS A 93 16.53 -18.63 5.06
C LYS A 93 17.03 -17.59 4.07
N ARG A 94 16.28 -17.42 2.98
CA ARG A 94 16.47 -16.32 2.02
C ARG A 94 15.39 -15.27 2.22
N PHE A 95 15.75 -14.00 2.01
CA PHE A 95 14.85 -12.87 2.11
C PHE A 95 14.61 -12.25 0.73
N TYR A 96 13.34 -12.03 0.39
CA TYR A 96 12.93 -11.39 -0.85
C TYR A 96 11.93 -10.26 -0.54
N LEU A 97 12.08 -9.13 -1.21
CA LEU A 97 11.18 -8.00 -1.12
C LEU A 97 10.26 -7.95 -2.35
N ALA A 98 8.97 -8.23 -2.16
CA ALA A 98 7.97 -8.02 -3.22
C ALA A 98 7.47 -6.58 -3.21
N ILE A 99 7.66 -5.86 -4.31
CA ILE A 99 7.18 -4.49 -4.49
C ILE A 99 5.86 -4.53 -5.25
N LEU A 100 4.79 -4.10 -4.58
CA LEU A 100 3.44 -4.14 -5.11
C LEU A 100 2.99 -2.78 -5.66
N PRO A 101 2.43 -2.72 -6.88
CA PRO A 101 1.75 -1.53 -7.37
C PRO A 101 0.49 -1.24 -6.57
N VAL A 102 0.00 -0.01 -6.58
CA VAL A 102 -1.31 0.30 -6.02
C VAL A 102 -2.40 0.01 -7.07
N GLY A 103 -3.55 -0.54 -6.65
CA GLY A 103 -4.55 -1.07 -7.58
C GLY A 103 -5.13 -0.07 -8.59
N TYR A 104 -5.11 1.24 -8.30
CA TYR A 104 -5.55 2.26 -9.27
C TYR A 104 -4.50 2.54 -10.37
N GLU A 105 -3.23 2.23 -10.13
CA GLU A 105 -2.13 2.47 -11.07
C GLU A 105 -2.10 1.44 -12.19
N LEU A 106 -2.64 0.25 -11.92
CA LEU A 106 -2.83 -0.81 -12.90
C LEU A 106 -3.87 -0.45 -13.97
N LYS A 107 -4.70 0.58 -13.73
CA LYS A 107 -5.84 0.93 -14.60
C LYS A 107 -5.58 2.15 -15.49
N GLN A 108 -4.45 2.84 -15.35
CA GLN A 108 -4.22 4.14 -15.99
C GLN A 108 -3.07 4.11 -17.01
N ASN A 109 -3.42 3.90 -18.28
CA ASN A 109 -2.45 3.82 -19.39
C ASN A 109 -1.63 5.11 -19.60
N ASP A 110 -2.25 6.29 -19.42
CA ASP A 110 -1.59 7.57 -19.69
C ASP A 110 -0.43 7.87 -18.73
N TYR A 111 -0.46 7.28 -17.53
CA TYR A 111 0.57 7.44 -16.51
C TYR A 111 1.56 6.27 -16.48
N PHE A 112 1.30 5.21 -17.25
CA PHE A 112 2.02 3.95 -17.17
C PHE A 112 3.54 4.10 -17.30
N PRO A 113 4.09 4.89 -18.26
CA PRO A 113 5.54 5.06 -18.36
C PRO A 113 6.16 5.73 -17.12
N SER A 114 5.45 6.69 -16.52
CA SER A 114 5.92 7.40 -15.32
C SER A 114 5.83 6.53 -14.06
N VAL A 115 4.77 5.72 -13.95
CA VAL A 115 4.58 4.73 -12.89
C VAL A 115 5.62 3.63 -13.01
N GLN A 116 5.87 3.11 -14.21
CA GLN A 116 6.88 2.09 -14.45
C GLN A 116 8.28 2.58 -14.09
N LYS A 117 8.64 3.81 -14.51
CA LYS A 117 9.90 4.43 -14.10
C LYS A 117 10.03 4.55 -12.58
N PHE A 118 8.93 4.88 -11.91
CA PHE A 118 8.89 5.00 -10.46
C PHE A 118 9.15 3.65 -9.77
N TYR A 119 8.42 2.59 -10.13
CA TYR A 119 8.59 1.26 -9.54
C TYR A 119 9.97 0.65 -9.83
N ASN A 120 10.47 0.82 -11.06
CA ASN A 120 11.81 0.36 -11.44
C ASN A 120 12.90 1.06 -10.61
N ARG A 121 12.74 2.36 -10.32
CA ARG A 121 13.68 3.09 -9.48
C ARG A 121 13.70 2.54 -8.05
N ILE A 122 12.53 2.28 -7.46
CA ILE A 122 12.44 1.72 -6.10
C ILE A 122 13.14 0.36 -6.04
N ALA A 123 12.84 -0.52 -7.01
CA ALA A 123 13.50 -1.82 -7.09
C ALA A 123 15.03 -1.68 -7.18
N ALA A 124 15.52 -0.80 -8.04
CA ALA A 124 16.95 -0.54 -8.19
C ALA A 124 17.63 -0.06 -6.90
N GLU A 125 16.98 0.80 -6.11
CA GLU A 125 17.53 1.29 -4.83
C GLU A 125 17.72 0.16 -3.80
N PHE A 126 16.78 -0.79 -3.73
CA PHE A 126 16.88 -1.94 -2.83
C PHE A 126 17.83 -3.01 -3.35
N THR A 127 17.84 -3.27 -4.66
CA THR A 127 18.82 -4.17 -5.29
C THR A 127 20.25 -3.65 -5.10
N ALA A 128 20.48 -2.34 -5.25
CA ALA A 128 21.78 -1.73 -4.96
C ALA A 128 22.18 -1.84 -3.48
N ALA A 129 21.21 -2.00 -2.58
CA ALA A 129 21.43 -2.29 -1.16
C ALA A 129 21.62 -3.80 -0.87
N GLY A 130 21.69 -4.65 -1.90
CA GLY A 130 21.86 -6.10 -1.76
C GLY A 130 20.59 -6.84 -1.32
N ILE A 131 19.41 -6.25 -1.52
CA ILE A 131 18.11 -6.87 -1.23
C ILE A 131 17.52 -7.40 -2.54
N ASP A 132 17.25 -8.71 -2.59
CA ASP A 132 16.58 -9.33 -3.73
C ASP A 132 15.12 -8.85 -3.80
N CYS A 133 14.70 -8.35 -4.97
CA CYS A 133 13.41 -7.70 -5.14
C CYS A 133 12.62 -8.27 -6.31
N PHE A 134 11.31 -8.43 -6.12
CA PHE A 134 10.36 -8.70 -7.19
C PHE A 134 9.50 -7.46 -7.43
N ASN A 135 9.74 -6.76 -8.54
CA ASN A 135 8.87 -5.65 -8.96
C ASN A 135 7.71 -6.21 -9.79
N LEU A 136 6.53 -6.33 -9.20
CA LEU A 136 5.39 -7.00 -9.84
C LEU A 136 4.53 -6.07 -10.72
N LEU A 137 4.95 -4.82 -10.94
CA LEU A 137 4.14 -3.86 -11.69
C LEU A 137 3.85 -4.33 -13.12
N GLU A 138 4.87 -4.79 -13.83
CA GLU A 138 4.73 -5.14 -15.25
C GLU A 138 3.81 -6.36 -15.42
N GLU A 139 4.04 -7.40 -14.63
CA GLU A 139 3.25 -8.62 -14.67
C GLU A 139 1.81 -8.37 -14.25
N LEU A 140 1.58 -7.55 -13.22
CA LEU A 140 0.23 -7.19 -12.79
C LEU A 140 -0.49 -6.26 -13.78
N SER A 141 0.24 -5.43 -14.52
CA SER A 141 -0.36 -4.55 -15.54
C SER A 141 -0.91 -5.31 -16.74
N GLN A 142 -0.38 -6.52 -16.99
CA GLN A 142 -0.83 -7.40 -18.06
C GLN A 142 -2.03 -8.27 -17.64
N VAL A 143 -2.39 -8.28 -16.35
CA VAL A 143 -3.54 -9.04 -15.84
C VAL A 143 -4.84 -8.35 -16.27
N PRO A 144 -5.84 -9.09 -16.78
CA PRO A 144 -7.14 -8.51 -17.12
C PRO A 144 -7.76 -7.74 -15.94
N PRO A 145 -8.31 -6.53 -16.14
CA PRO A 145 -8.91 -5.74 -15.05
C PRO A 145 -10.03 -6.46 -14.30
N SER A 146 -10.70 -7.44 -14.94
CA SER A 146 -11.72 -8.29 -14.33
C SER A 146 -11.19 -9.24 -13.24
N GLU A 147 -9.88 -9.50 -13.24
CA GLU A 147 -9.19 -10.35 -12.27
C GLU A 147 -8.51 -9.57 -11.14
N ILE A 148 -8.40 -8.26 -11.27
CA ILE A 148 -7.88 -7.36 -10.24
C ILE A 148 -9.06 -6.79 -9.44
N ASP A 149 -9.45 -7.50 -8.38
CA ASP A 149 -10.40 -7.00 -7.40
C ASP A 149 -9.74 -6.24 -6.25
N ASN A 150 -10.52 -5.35 -5.63
CA ASN A 150 -10.14 -4.62 -4.43
C ASN A 150 -10.85 -5.20 -3.21
N GLY A 151 -10.23 -5.07 -2.05
CA GLY A 151 -10.82 -5.33 -0.75
C GLY A 151 -11.92 -4.33 -0.38
N TYR A 152 -12.58 -4.56 0.75
CA TYR A 152 -13.74 -3.79 1.21
C TYR A 152 -13.47 -2.29 1.34
N ASP A 153 -12.27 -1.91 1.79
CA ASP A 153 -11.87 -0.50 1.96
C ASP A 153 -11.34 0.16 0.68
N GLY A 154 -11.24 -0.59 -0.43
CA GLY A 154 -10.73 -0.09 -1.70
C GLY A 154 -9.22 0.16 -1.74
N SER A 155 -8.49 0.02 -0.61
CA SER A 155 -7.03 0.20 -0.54
C SER A 155 -6.25 -1.10 -0.61
N HIS A 156 -6.87 -2.22 -0.26
CA HIS A 156 -6.25 -3.55 -0.32
C HIS A 156 -6.63 -4.31 -1.59
N TYR A 157 -5.80 -5.27 -1.98
CA TYR A 157 -6.14 -6.24 -3.01
C TYR A 157 -7.16 -7.26 -2.50
N GLY A 158 -8.14 -7.59 -3.35
CA GLY A 158 -9.16 -8.58 -3.06
C GLY A 158 -8.65 -10.03 -3.22
N PRO A 159 -9.50 -11.03 -2.94
CA PRO A 159 -9.11 -12.44 -2.96
C PRO A 159 -8.66 -12.96 -4.33
N ARG A 160 -9.13 -12.38 -5.45
CA ARG A 160 -8.68 -12.80 -6.79
C ARG A 160 -7.33 -12.20 -7.11
N ALA A 161 -7.15 -10.90 -6.86
CA ALA A 161 -5.88 -10.22 -7.03
C ALA A 161 -4.78 -10.85 -6.17
N ASN A 162 -5.04 -11.16 -4.89
CA ASN A 162 -4.09 -11.81 -4.00
C ASN A 162 -3.67 -13.22 -4.49
N ARG A 163 -4.60 -13.99 -5.06
CA ARG A 163 -4.26 -15.28 -5.67
C ARG A 163 -3.32 -15.12 -6.86
N ARG A 164 -3.54 -14.09 -7.69
CA ARG A 164 -2.67 -13.78 -8.82
C ARG A 164 -1.28 -13.34 -8.37
N ILE A 165 -1.21 -12.43 -7.40
CA ILE A 165 0.04 -11.96 -6.79
C ILE A 165 0.83 -13.14 -6.22
N ALA A 166 0.19 -14.02 -5.46
CA ALA A 166 0.84 -15.21 -4.90
C ALA A 166 1.39 -16.13 -6.00
N GLY A 167 0.65 -16.32 -7.10
CA GLY A 167 1.12 -17.08 -8.26
C GLY A 167 2.36 -16.48 -8.92
N LEU A 168 2.39 -15.15 -9.09
CA LEU A 168 3.54 -14.44 -9.64
C LEU A 168 4.78 -14.57 -8.73
N ILE A 169 4.60 -14.39 -7.42
CA ILE A 169 5.69 -14.56 -6.45
C ILE A 169 6.21 -16.01 -6.48
N ALA A 170 5.32 -17.00 -6.55
CA ALA A 170 5.73 -18.40 -6.64
C ALA A 170 6.54 -18.70 -7.90
N ALA A 171 6.18 -18.10 -9.04
CA ALA A 171 6.95 -18.23 -10.29
C ALA A 171 8.35 -17.61 -10.15
N HIS A 172 8.45 -16.40 -9.62
CA HIS A 172 9.73 -15.73 -9.34
C HIS A 172 10.65 -16.55 -8.42
N LEU A 173 10.07 -17.17 -7.39
CA LEU A 173 10.83 -18.04 -6.49
C LEU A 173 11.31 -19.31 -7.20
N ALA A 174 10.46 -19.94 -8.03
CA ALA A 174 10.81 -21.12 -8.80
C ALA A 174 11.97 -20.85 -9.78
N ASP A 175 11.93 -19.71 -10.48
CA ASP A 175 13.00 -19.28 -11.39
C ASP A 175 14.31 -18.97 -10.66
N SER A 176 14.22 -18.58 -9.38
CA SER A 176 15.36 -18.40 -8.47
C SER A 176 15.90 -19.71 -7.87
N GLY A 177 15.35 -20.87 -8.30
CA GLY A 177 15.72 -22.20 -7.84
C GLY A 177 15.10 -22.61 -6.50
N LEU A 178 14.06 -21.92 -6.02
CA LEU A 178 13.36 -22.21 -4.76
C LEU A 178 11.93 -22.67 -5.03
N GLN A 179 11.53 -23.81 -4.44
CA GLN A 179 10.14 -24.22 -4.45
C GLN A 179 9.42 -23.66 -3.22
N MET A 180 8.27 -23.01 -3.43
CA MET A 180 7.34 -22.70 -2.34
C MET A 180 6.87 -24.00 -1.67
N PRO A 181 6.79 -24.06 -0.33
CA PRO A 181 6.26 -25.24 0.34
C PRO A 181 4.83 -25.51 -0.14
N SER A 182 4.57 -26.74 -0.58
CA SER A 182 3.22 -27.17 -0.95
C SER A 182 2.31 -27.09 0.28
N LYS A 183 1.02 -26.79 0.06
CA LYS A 183 0.00 -26.66 1.12
C LYS A 183 -0.19 -27.93 1.97
N ASP A 184 0.43 -29.06 1.61
CA ASP A 184 0.23 -30.34 2.26
C ASP A 184 1.15 -30.60 3.47
N SER A 185 2.07 -29.69 3.84
CA SER A 185 3.08 -29.97 4.88
C SER A 185 2.75 -29.47 6.30
N SER A 186 1.55 -28.94 6.58
CA SER A 186 1.18 -28.48 7.94
C SER A 186 0.08 -29.31 8.61
N ARG A 187 0.34 -30.61 8.76
CA ARG A 187 -0.12 -31.41 9.92
C ARG A 187 1.12 -31.95 10.66
N GLY A 188 1.98 -31.04 11.08
CA GLY A 188 3.08 -31.33 12.01
C GLY A 188 2.65 -30.99 13.43
N THR A 189 2.53 -32.02 14.26
CA THR A 189 2.20 -32.00 15.68
C THR A 189 2.98 -30.93 16.44
N VAL A 190 2.27 -30.02 17.12
CA VAL A 190 2.88 -29.10 18.11
C VAL A 190 3.24 -29.95 19.33
N ALA A 191 4.52 -30.30 19.47
CA ALA A 191 5.06 -30.84 20.70
C ALA A 191 4.98 -29.76 21.79
N GLY A 192 4.29 -30.07 22.89
CA GLY A 192 4.03 -29.15 23.98
C GLY A 192 5.30 -28.63 24.64
N VAL A 193 5.33 -27.31 24.86
CA VAL A 193 6.27 -26.66 25.76
C VAL A 193 5.63 -26.66 27.15
N LYS A 194 6.24 -27.38 28.09
CA LYS A 194 6.05 -27.17 29.53
C LYS A 194 6.70 -25.83 29.90
N ALA A 195 5.92 -24.93 30.49
CA ALA A 195 6.45 -23.73 31.14
C ALA A 195 7.06 -24.08 32.52
N PRO A 196 8.06 -23.33 33.00
CA PRO A 196 8.50 -23.37 34.39
C PRO A 196 7.44 -22.87 35.36
#